data_AF-A0A257QW28-F1
#
_entry.id   AF-A0A257QW28-F1
#
_cell.length_a   1.000
_cell.length_b   1.000
_cell.length_c   1.000
_cell.angle_alpha   90.00
_cell.angle_beta   90.00
_cell.angle_gamma   90.00
#
_symmetry.space_group_name_H-M   'P 1'
#
loop_
_entity.id
_entity.type
_entity.pdbx_description
1 polymer ?
#
loop_
_entity_poly.entity_id
_entity_poly.type
_entity_poly.pdbx_seq_one_letter_code
_entity_poly.pdbx_strand_id
1 'polypeptide(L)'
;MKKGLLLINLGTPNAPSVRAVRARAYLREFLSDPRVIDLPGLIRFILLYAFILPFRPKQSAHAYQVIWTPEGSPLLTGSLALTNKVQARLADTHQVALGMRYGEPSLLQALKTLETADEIPIIPLFPHYASATTGSCLEWVSRYFSSKAIFPSLHIIRDFYQHPGFINAVSAQIKP
;
A
#
# COMPACT_ATOMS: atom_id res chain seq x y z
N MET A 1 19.53 -18.57 6.32
CA MET A 1 18.90 -17.67 5.34
C MET A 1 17.80 -16.90 6.04
N LYS A 2 17.86 -15.57 6.00
CA LYS A 2 16.83 -14.71 6.59
C LYS A 2 15.74 -14.49 5.56
N LYS A 3 14.48 -14.80 5.90
CA LYS A 3 13.35 -14.62 4.99
C LYS A 3 12.49 -13.46 5.47
N GLY A 4 12.18 -12.55 4.55
CA GLY A 4 11.21 -11.49 4.75
C GLY A 4 9.89 -11.84 4.08
N LEU A 5 8.80 -11.19 4.45
CA LEU A 5 7.53 -11.19 3.73
C LEU A 5 7.01 -9.76 3.69
N LEU A 6 6.83 -9.21 2.50
CA LEU A 6 6.32 -7.87 2.31
C LEU A 6 4.85 -7.91 1.90
N LEU A 7 3.98 -7.39 2.76
CA LEU A 7 2.58 -7.11 2.42
C LEU A 7 2.50 -5.68 1.90
N ILE A 8 1.97 -5.47 0.69
CA ILE A 8 1.84 -4.14 0.09
C ILE A 8 0.38 -3.73 -0.06
N ASN A 9 0.05 -2.48 0.25
CA ASN A 9 -1.30 -1.95 0.08
C ASN A 9 -1.24 -0.48 -0.36
N LEU A 10 -2.38 0.13 -0.69
CA LEU A 10 -2.45 1.50 -1.22
C LEU A 10 -2.04 2.50 -0.15
N GLY A 11 -2.56 2.30 1.06
CA GLY A 11 -2.45 3.22 2.18
C GLY A 11 -3.61 4.19 2.30
N THR A 12 -3.51 5.04 3.30
CA THR A 12 -4.57 5.93 3.76
C THR A 12 -3.92 7.17 4.38
N PRO A 13 -4.60 8.34 4.39
CA PRO A 13 -4.16 9.48 5.17
C PRO A 13 -3.97 9.13 6.65
N ASN A 14 -3.08 9.85 7.33
CA ASN A 14 -2.81 9.63 8.76
C ASN A 14 -3.92 10.16 9.69
N ALA A 15 -4.82 11.01 9.19
CA ALA A 15 -5.97 11.53 9.92
C ALA A 15 -7.10 11.93 8.95
N PRO A 16 -8.36 12.01 9.40
CA PRO A 16 -9.50 12.37 8.55
C PRO A 16 -9.65 13.88 8.40
N SER A 17 -8.70 14.67 8.92
CA SER A 17 -8.78 16.12 8.88
C SER A 17 -8.53 16.64 7.47
N VAL A 18 -9.17 17.76 7.12
CA VAL A 18 -8.85 18.49 5.90
C VAL A 18 -7.35 18.78 5.88
N ARG A 19 -6.69 19.07 7.00
CA ARG A 19 -5.23 19.26 7.00
C ARG A 19 -4.49 17.96 6.66
N ALA A 20 -4.85 16.79 7.15
CA ALA A 20 -4.14 15.55 6.81
C ALA A 20 -4.40 15.07 5.37
N VAL A 21 -5.58 15.37 4.83
CA VAL A 21 -5.94 15.05 3.44
C VAL A 21 -5.43 16.11 2.45
N ARG A 22 -5.54 17.41 2.80
CA ARG A 22 -5.11 18.60 2.02
C ARG A 22 -3.62 18.85 2.14
N ALA A 23 -3.00 18.56 3.29
CA ALA A 23 -1.55 18.69 3.47
C ALA A 23 -0.84 17.47 2.85
N ARG A 24 -0.81 17.51 1.51
CA ARG A 24 0.46 17.50 0.76
C ARG A 24 1.29 16.21 0.72
N ALA A 25 1.05 15.21 1.55
CA ALA A 25 1.74 13.92 1.46
C ALA A 25 0.88 12.94 0.65
N TYR A 26 -0.21 12.41 1.22
CA TYR A 26 -0.99 11.34 0.60
C TYR A 26 -1.57 11.69 -0.78
N LEU A 27 -2.47 12.69 -0.88
CA LEU A 27 -3.12 13.02 -2.16
C LEU A 27 -2.11 13.49 -3.22
N ARG A 28 -1.05 14.17 -2.79
CA ARG A 28 0.00 14.63 -3.71
C ARG A 28 0.80 13.44 -4.23
N GLU A 29 1.22 12.53 -3.36
CA GLU A 29 1.99 11.35 -3.73
C GLU A 29 1.17 10.39 -4.59
N PHE A 30 -0.10 10.19 -4.24
CA PHE A 30 -1.02 9.35 -5.00
C PHE A 30 -1.26 9.88 -6.41
N LEU A 31 -1.58 11.17 -6.54
CA LEU A 31 -1.96 11.75 -7.83
C LEU A 31 -0.76 12.26 -8.66
N SER A 32 0.44 12.34 -8.08
CA SER A 32 1.66 12.61 -8.86
C SER A 32 2.17 11.37 -9.58
N ASP A 33 1.72 10.19 -9.16
CA ASP A 33 2.14 8.90 -9.70
C ASP A 33 1.65 8.72 -11.16
N PRO A 34 2.57 8.52 -12.12
CA PRO A 34 2.20 8.32 -13.53
C PRO A 34 1.37 7.05 -13.76
N ARG A 35 1.43 6.07 -12.87
CA ARG A 35 0.59 4.85 -12.97
C ARG A 35 -0.84 5.07 -12.50
N VAL A 36 -1.10 6.14 -11.77
CA VAL A 36 -2.43 6.51 -11.29
C VAL A 36 -3.11 7.47 -12.25
N ILE A 37 -2.37 8.47 -12.76
CA ILE A 37 -2.85 9.42 -13.76
C ILE A 37 -1.97 9.35 -14.99
N ASP A 38 -2.50 8.72 -16.04
CA ASP A 38 -1.87 8.56 -17.35
C ASP A 38 -1.99 9.86 -18.19
N LEU A 39 -1.30 10.90 -17.73
CA LEU A 39 -1.15 12.17 -18.43
C LEU A 39 0.34 12.52 -18.56
N PRO A 40 0.75 13.31 -19.57
CA PRO A 40 2.10 13.87 -19.62
C PRO A 40 2.46 14.62 -18.34
N GLY A 41 3.71 14.53 -17.89
CA GLY A 41 4.15 15.01 -16.58
C GLY A 41 3.81 16.48 -16.29
N LEU A 42 3.96 17.36 -17.29
CA LEU A 42 3.63 18.78 -17.16
C LEU A 42 2.12 19.02 -17.00
N ILE A 43 1.30 18.32 -17.78
CA ILE A 43 -0.17 18.42 -17.73
C ILE A 43 -0.66 17.87 -16.38
N ARG A 44 -0.14 16.72 -15.94
CA ARG A 44 -0.45 16.15 -14.62
C ARG A 44 -0.06 17.10 -13.50
N PHE A 45 1.11 17.76 -13.60
CA PHE A 45 1.55 18.74 -12.62
C PHE A 45 0.58 19.92 -12.53
N ILE A 46 0.22 20.53 -13.66
CA ILE A 46 -0.73 21.66 -13.69
C ILE A 46 -2.09 21.21 -13.12
N LEU A 47 -2.62 20.08 -13.58
CA LEU A 47 -3.88 19.53 -13.09
C LEU A 47 -3.86 19.33 -11.56
N LEU A 48 -2.79 18.71 -11.05
CA LEU A 48 -2.65 18.38 -9.64
C LEU A 48 -2.56 19.65 -8.79
N TYR A 49 -1.64 20.55 -9.11
CA TYR A 49 -1.31 21.68 -8.25
C TYR A 49 -2.25 22.88 -8.44
N ALA A 50 -2.82 23.08 -9.62
CA ALA A 50 -3.73 24.19 -9.89
C ALA A 50 -5.21 23.85 -9.61
N PHE A 51 -5.64 22.59 -9.80
CA PHE A 51 -7.05 22.22 -9.71
C PHE A 51 -7.35 21.14 -8.67
N ILE A 52 -6.54 20.11 -8.52
CA ILE A 52 -6.91 19.03 -7.60
C ILE A 52 -6.61 19.41 -6.14
N LEU A 53 -5.36 19.77 -5.83
CA LEU A 53 -4.94 20.07 -4.46
C LEU A 53 -5.66 21.27 -3.80
N PRO A 54 -6.07 22.33 -4.52
CA PRO A 54 -6.81 23.43 -3.90
C PRO A 54 -8.26 23.08 -3.55
N PHE A 55 -8.93 22.33 -4.43
CA PHE A 55 -10.39 22.16 -4.41
C PHE A 55 -10.86 20.80 -3.85
N ARG A 56 -10.22 19.69 -4.25
CA ARG A 56 -10.65 18.31 -3.92
C ARG A 56 -10.54 17.92 -2.44
N PRO A 57 -9.56 18.40 -1.64
CA PRO A 57 -9.35 17.86 -0.30
C PRO A 57 -10.50 18.03 0.68
N LYS A 58 -11.36 19.04 0.51
CA LYS A 58 -12.55 19.19 1.36
C LYS A 58 -13.50 18.00 1.21
N GLN A 59 -13.77 17.60 -0.03
CA GLN A 59 -14.65 16.47 -0.33
C GLN A 59 -14.02 15.15 0.12
N SER A 60 -12.73 14.94 -0.16
CA SER A 60 -12.04 13.72 0.28
C SER A 60 -11.98 13.61 1.81
N ALA A 61 -11.72 14.70 2.53
CA ALA A 61 -11.71 14.68 3.99
C ALA A 61 -13.07 14.33 4.57
N HIS A 62 -14.16 14.88 4.00
CA HIS A 62 -15.51 14.52 4.43
C HIS A 62 -15.78 13.01 4.28
N ALA A 63 -15.40 12.43 3.13
CA ALA A 63 -15.54 10.98 2.93
C ALA A 63 -14.73 10.16 3.95
N TYR A 64 -13.48 10.57 4.26
CA TYR A 64 -12.69 9.91 5.31
C TYR A 64 -13.30 10.07 6.69
N GLN A 65 -13.89 11.22 7.02
CA GLN A 65 -14.56 11.46 8.31
C GLN A 65 -15.74 10.52 8.53
N VAL A 66 -16.52 10.22 7.48
CA VAL A 66 -17.70 9.34 7.56
C VAL A 66 -17.34 7.92 7.99
N ILE A 67 -16.16 7.44 7.60
CA ILE A 67 -15.72 6.05 7.86
C ILE A 67 -14.64 5.96 8.95
N TRP A 68 -14.28 7.07 9.58
CA TRP A 68 -13.18 7.10 10.54
C TRP A 68 -13.61 6.49 11.87
N THR A 69 -12.79 5.61 12.43
CA THR A 69 -13.03 5.02 13.76
C THR A 69 -12.10 5.61 14.81
N PRO A 70 -12.37 5.43 16.11
CA PRO A 70 -11.45 5.84 17.18
C PRO A 70 -10.04 5.23 17.02
N GLU A 71 -9.95 4.04 16.44
CA GLU A 71 -8.70 3.32 16.19
C GLU A 71 -7.98 3.79 14.91
N GLY A 72 -8.62 4.62 14.08
CA GLY A 72 -8.06 5.19 12.86
C GLY A 72 -8.80 4.79 11.59
N SER A 73 -8.06 4.72 10.48
CA SER A 73 -8.62 4.27 9.20
C SER A 73 -8.87 2.76 9.23
N PRO A 74 -10.09 2.28 8.91
CA PRO A 74 -10.40 0.85 8.84
C PRO A 74 -9.44 0.04 7.95
N LEU A 75 -8.94 0.67 6.88
CA LEU A 75 -7.95 0.06 5.99
C LEU A 75 -6.63 -0.23 6.74
N LEU A 76 -6.14 0.73 7.51
CA LEU A 76 -4.89 0.60 8.25
C LEU A 76 -5.04 -0.38 9.40
N THR A 77 -6.09 -0.24 10.21
CA THR A 77 -6.35 -1.13 11.36
C THR A 77 -6.54 -2.57 10.92
N GLY A 78 -7.31 -2.80 9.85
CA GLY A 78 -7.48 -4.12 9.23
C GLY A 78 -6.19 -4.69 8.67
N SER A 79 -5.38 -3.86 7.98
CA SER A 79 -4.09 -4.30 7.42
C SER A 79 -3.08 -4.67 8.51
N LEU A 80 -3.01 -3.90 9.60
CA LEU A 80 -2.16 -4.21 10.76
C LEU A 80 -2.62 -5.50 11.45
N ALA A 81 -3.92 -5.67 11.66
CA ALA A 81 -4.48 -6.88 12.25
C ALA A 81 -4.17 -8.12 11.40
N LEU A 82 -4.28 -8.02 10.07
CA LEU A 82 -3.89 -9.08 9.14
C LEU A 82 -2.39 -9.37 9.25
N THR A 83 -1.55 -8.33 9.22
CA THR A 83 -0.09 -8.43 9.31
C THR A 83 0.33 -9.15 10.58
N ASN A 84 -0.24 -8.79 11.73
CA ASN A 84 0.03 -9.45 13.01
C ASN A 84 -0.37 -10.93 13.00
N LYS A 85 -1.52 -11.28 12.41
CA LYS A 85 -1.96 -12.68 12.27
C LYS A 85 -1.09 -13.49 11.32
N VAL A 86 -0.52 -12.87 10.30
CA VAL A 86 0.43 -13.52 9.38
C VAL A 86 1.78 -13.69 10.06
N GLN A 87 2.29 -12.66 10.75
CA GLN A 87 3.53 -12.73 11.53
C GLN A 87 3.46 -13.82 12.60
N ALA A 88 2.34 -13.95 13.32
CA ALA A 88 2.16 -14.99 14.32
C ALA A 88 2.22 -16.41 13.71
N ARG A 89 1.73 -16.60 12.48
CA ARG A 89 1.80 -17.89 11.78
C ARG A 89 3.16 -18.20 11.19
N LEU A 90 3.97 -17.19 10.93
CA LEU A 90 5.28 -17.33 10.28
C LEU A 90 6.44 -16.95 11.21
N ALA A 91 6.21 -16.83 12.52
CA ALA A 91 7.15 -16.26 13.48
C ALA A 91 8.55 -16.89 13.43
N ASP A 92 8.62 -18.20 13.23
CA ASP A 92 9.88 -18.95 13.22
C ASP A 92 10.62 -18.88 11.88
N THR A 93 9.97 -18.40 10.82
CA THR A 93 10.46 -18.53 9.45
C THR A 93 10.61 -17.21 8.72
N HIS A 94 9.74 -16.23 8.96
CA HIS A 94 9.70 -14.97 8.24
C HIS A 94 9.53 -13.76 9.15
N GLN A 95 10.22 -12.68 8.80
CA GLN A 95 9.90 -11.34 9.27
C GLN A 95 8.88 -10.70 8.33
N VAL A 96 7.71 -10.34 8.84
CA VAL A 96 6.59 -9.80 8.05
C VAL A 96 6.54 -8.29 8.21
N ALA A 97 6.47 -7.55 7.10
CA ALA A 97 6.33 -6.10 7.10
C ALA A 97 5.15 -5.65 6.22
N LEU A 98 4.44 -4.62 6.69
CA LEU A 98 3.39 -3.95 5.94
C LEU A 98 3.92 -2.65 5.36
N GLY A 99 3.81 -2.47 4.04
CA GLY A 99 4.22 -1.26 3.34
C GLY A 99 3.08 -0.65 2.53
N MET A 100 2.68 0.55 2.90
CA MET A 100 1.74 1.38 2.15
C MET A 100 2.46 2.09 1.02
N ARG A 101 1.85 2.10 -0.16
CA ARG A 101 2.36 2.85 -1.30
C ARG A 101 2.36 4.35 -1.03
N TYR A 102 1.29 4.83 -0.39
CA TYR A 102 1.06 6.22 -0.04
C TYR A 102 0.67 6.33 1.43
N GLY A 103 1.39 7.12 2.22
CA GLY A 103 1.16 7.24 3.67
C GLY A 103 1.91 6.21 4.51
N GLU A 104 1.45 6.00 5.75
CA GLU A 104 2.16 5.21 6.76
C GLU A 104 1.40 3.94 7.19
N PRO A 105 2.10 2.84 7.54
CA PRO A 105 3.55 2.64 7.44
C PRO A 105 4.01 2.56 5.98
N SER A 106 5.00 3.35 5.59
CA SER A 106 5.43 3.44 4.19
C SER A 106 6.20 2.20 3.70
N LEU A 107 6.20 1.96 2.38
CA LEU A 107 7.08 0.96 1.75
C LEU A 107 8.54 1.13 2.15
N LEU A 108 9.03 2.37 2.34
CA LEU A 108 10.39 2.64 2.80
C LEU A 108 10.65 2.05 4.18
N GLN A 109 9.75 2.28 5.13
CA GLN A 109 9.89 1.73 6.48
C GLN A 109 9.83 0.21 6.45
N ALA A 110 8.87 -0.35 5.71
CA ALA A 110 8.73 -1.80 5.57
C ALA A 110 10.00 -2.45 5.00
N LEU A 111 10.54 -1.92 3.90
CA LEU A 111 11.75 -2.47 3.27
C LEU A 111 13.00 -2.31 4.14
N LYS A 112 13.11 -1.23 4.92
CA LYS A 112 14.21 -1.09 5.90
C LYS A 112 14.18 -2.20 6.94
N THR A 113 12.99 -2.62 7.39
CA THR A 113 12.89 -3.75 8.33
C THR A 113 13.30 -5.08 7.70
N LEU A 114 13.16 -5.21 6.37
CA LEU A 114 13.48 -6.44 5.62
C LEU A 114 14.84 -6.38 4.92
N GLU A 115 15.66 -5.35 5.16
CA GLU A 115 16.89 -5.09 4.39
C GLU A 115 17.96 -6.19 4.56
N THR A 116 17.89 -6.97 5.65
CA THR A 116 18.79 -8.10 5.89
C THR A 116 18.25 -9.45 5.41
N ALA A 117 17.07 -9.47 4.79
CA ALA A 117 16.49 -10.70 4.25
C ALA A 117 17.14 -11.07 2.91
N ASP A 118 17.41 -12.36 2.72
CA ASP A 118 17.96 -12.94 1.49
C ASP A 118 16.85 -13.14 0.44
N GLU A 119 15.63 -13.43 0.91
CA GLU A 119 14.43 -13.69 0.11
C GLU A 119 13.26 -12.85 0.63
N ILE A 120 12.53 -12.20 -0.27
CA ILE A 120 11.36 -11.37 0.05
C ILE A 120 10.22 -11.69 -0.91
N PRO A 121 9.28 -12.56 -0.54
CA PRO A 121 7.99 -12.64 -1.21
C PRO A 121 7.20 -11.34 -0.99
N ILE A 122 6.57 -10.86 -2.06
CA ILE A 122 5.77 -9.64 -2.07
C ILE A 122 4.34 -10.03 -2.38
N ILE A 123 3.43 -9.76 -1.44
CA ILE A 123 2.01 -10.06 -1.54
C ILE A 123 1.21 -8.75 -1.56
N PRO A 124 0.59 -8.40 -2.69
CA PRO A 124 -0.32 -7.26 -2.74
C PRO A 124 -1.61 -7.57 -2.00
N LEU A 125 -2.07 -6.72 -1.09
CA LEU A 125 -3.40 -6.84 -0.47
C LEU A 125 -4.54 -6.44 -1.44
N PHE A 126 -4.30 -6.60 -2.75
CA PHE A 126 -5.22 -6.47 -3.85
C PHE A 126 -5.32 -7.83 -4.55
N PRO A 127 -6.48 -8.52 -4.51
CA PRO A 127 -6.63 -9.83 -5.16
C PRO A 127 -6.45 -9.76 -6.69
N HIS A 128 -6.85 -8.64 -7.30
CA HIS A 128 -6.75 -8.38 -8.73
C HIS A 128 -5.61 -7.41 -9.02
N TYR A 129 -4.84 -7.69 -10.07
CA TYR A 129 -3.79 -6.79 -10.52
C TYR A 129 -4.38 -5.52 -11.15
N ALA A 130 -3.80 -4.36 -10.80
CA ALA A 130 -3.93 -3.14 -11.57
C ALA A 130 -2.62 -2.34 -11.59
N SER A 131 -2.38 -1.59 -12.67
CA SER A 131 -1.18 -0.76 -12.81
C SER A 131 -1.09 0.30 -11.71
N ALA A 132 -2.21 0.95 -11.40
CA ALA A 132 -2.32 2.00 -10.38
C ALA A 132 -2.17 1.50 -8.93
N THR A 133 -2.21 0.18 -8.69
CA THR A 133 -2.07 -0.43 -7.37
C THR A 133 -0.81 -1.29 -7.30
N THR A 134 -0.90 -2.59 -7.63
CA THR A 134 0.20 -3.54 -7.61
C THR A 134 1.38 -3.05 -8.47
N GLY A 135 1.11 -2.55 -9.67
CA GLY A 135 2.16 -2.03 -10.55
C GLY A 135 2.96 -0.89 -9.93
N SER A 136 2.30 0.07 -9.28
CA SER A 136 2.94 1.21 -8.61
C SER A 136 3.79 0.78 -7.41
N CYS A 137 3.28 -0.14 -6.58
CA CYS A 137 4.06 -0.69 -5.47
C CYS A 137 5.33 -1.40 -5.95
N LEU A 138 5.20 -2.27 -6.96
CA LEU A 138 6.33 -3.06 -7.46
C LEU A 138 7.39 -2.18 -8.11
N GLU A 139 6.99 -1.16 -8.87
CA GLU A 139 7.93 -0.17 -9.39
C GLU A 139 8.70 0.52 -8.26
N TRP A 140 8.01 0.95 -7.20
CA TRP A 140 8.65 1.61 -6.07
C TRP A 140 9.65 0.70 -5.35
N VAL A 141 9.27 -0.55 -5.09
CA VAL A 141 10.15 -1.57 -4.47
C VAL A 141 11.37 -1.83 -5.36
N SER A 142 11.17 -1.98 -6.67
CA SER A 142 12.27 -2.20 -7.61
C SER A 142 13.26 -1.03 -7.61
N ARG A 143 12.77 0.22 -7.59
CA ARG A 143 13.62 1.42 -7.51
C ARG A 143 14.38 1.52 -6.19
N TYR A 144 13.77 1.07 -5.09
CA TYR A 144 14.46 1.03 -3.79
C TYR A 144 15.67 0.09 -3.86
N PHE A 145 15.47 -1.16 -4.29
CA PHE A 145 16.56 -2.14 -4.34
C PHE A 145 17.59 -1.86 -5.44
N SER A 146 17.22 -1.21 -6.54
CA SER A 146 18.19 -0.82 -7.58
C SER A 146 19.26 0.16 -7.07
N SER A 147 19.00 0.84 -5.94
CA SER A 147 19.97 1.74 -5.29
C SER A 147 20.84 1.06 -4.24
N LYS A 148 20.61 -0.22 -3.92
CA LYS A 148 21.29 -0.96 -2.86
C LYS A 148 22.41 -1.82 -3.42
N ALA A 149 23.45 -2.00 -2.61
CA ALA A 149 24.58 -2.87 -2.97
C ALA A 149 24.19 -4.35 -3.01
N ILE A 150 23.21 -4.76 -2.18
CA ILE A 150 22.71 -6.13 -2.10
C ILE A 150 21.28 -6.14 -2.61
N PHE A 151 21.00 -7.00 -3.59
CA PHE A 151 19.68 -7.20 -4.17
C PHE A 151 19.14 -8.56 -3.70
N PRO A 152 18.07 -8.62 -2.89
CA PRO A 152 17.51 -9.87 -2.42
C PRO A 152 16.70 -10.58 -3.51
N SER A 153 16.45 -11.88 -3.33
CA SER A 153 15.55 -12.62 -4.22
C SER A 153 14.10 -12.19 -3.99
N LEU A 154 13.52 -11.51 -4.97
CA LEU A 154 12.14 -11.03 -4.89
C LEU A 154 11.18 -12.05 -5.53
N HIS A 155 10.18 -12.50 -4.76
CA HIS A 155 9.12 -13.39 -5.27
C HIS A 155 7.79 -12.64 -5.33
N ILE A 156 7.38 -12.23 -6.53
CA ILE A 156 6.21 -11.37 -6.69
C ILE A 156 4.96 -12.22 -6.93
N ILE A 157 3.96 -12.10 -6.06
CA ILE A 157 2.61 -12.59 -6.34
C ILE A 157 1.87 -11.51 -7.13
N ARG A 158 1.60 -11.76 -8.41
CA ARG A 158 0.97 -10.77 -9.31
C ARG A 158 -0.49 -10.51 -8.93
N ASP A 159 -1.23 -11.58 -8.71
CA ASP A 159 -2.64 -11.59 -8.36
C ASP A 159 -2.98 -12.94 -7.68
N PHE A 160 -4.10 -12.99 -6.95
CA PHE A 160 -4.56 -14.22 -6.27
C PHE A 160 -6.08 -14.34 -6.19
N TYR A 161 -6.83 -13.60 -7.01
CA TYR A 161 -8.30 -13.64 -7.02
C TYR A 161 -8.88 -15.05 -7.26
N GLN A 162 -8.13 -15.95 -7.91
CA GLN A 162 -8.53 -17.36 -8.11
C GLN A 162 -8.02 -18.32 -7.03
N HIS A 163 -7.25 -17.83 -6.05
CA HIS A 163 -6.68 -18.69 -5.02
C HIS A 163 -7.81 -19.29 -4.16
N PRO A 164 -7.87 -20.62 -3.97
CA PRO A 164 -8.96 -21.27 -3.24
C PRO A 164 -9.16 -20.69 -1.83
N GLY A 165 -8.07 -20.34 -1.15
CA GLY A 165 -8.15 -19.69 0.16
C GLY A 165 -8.84 -18.32 0.16
N PHE A 166 -8.65 -17.53 -0.91
CA PHE A 166 -9.34 -16.24 -1.06
C PHE A 166 -10.82 -16.45 -1.38
N ILE A 167 -11.13 -17.33 -2.34
CA ILE A 167 -12.51 -17.67 -2.71
C ILE A 167 -13.29 -18.18 -1.50
N ASN A 168 -12.70 -19.08 -0.71
CA ASN A 168 -13.33 -19.65 0.48
C ASN A 168 -13.58 -18.59 1.56
N ALA A 169 -12.63 -17.67 1.79
CA ALA A 169 -12.78 -16.59 2.76
C ALA A 169 -13.91 -15.62 2.37
N VAL A 170 -14.00 -15.26 1.09
CA VAL A 170 -15.06 -14.39 0.56
C VAL A 170 -16.40 -15.11 0.56
N SER A 171 -16.45 -16.37 0.13
CA SER A 171 -17.66 -17.19 0.16
C SER A 171 -18.23 -17.31 1.56
N ALA A 172 -17.39 -17.51 2.59
CA ALA A 172 -17.82 -17.58 3.97
C ALA A 172 -18.50 -16.29 4.49
N GLN A 173 -18.18 -15.12 3.91
CA GLN A 173 -18.83 -13.85 4.28
C GLN A 173 -20.17 -13.62 3.59
N ILE A 174 -20.43 -14.28 2.45
CA ILE A 174 -21.64 -14.10 1.64
C ILE A 174 -22.69 -15.17 1.96
N LYS A 175 -22.29 -16.28 2.59
CA LYS A 175 -23.22 -17.33 3.01
C LYS A 175 -24.30 -16.74 3.93
N PRO A 176 -25.59 -17.07 3.69
CA PRO A 176 -26.71 -16.62 4.51
C PRO A 176 -26.65 -17.18 5.94
#